data_AF-A0A4Q3W024-F1
#
_entry.id   AF-A0A4Q3W024-F1
#
_cell.length_a   1.000
_cell.length_b   1.000
_cell.length_c   1.000
_cell.angle_alpha   90.00
_cell.angle_beta   90.00
_cell.angle_gamma   90.00
#
_symmetry.space_group_name_H-M   'P 1'
#
loop_
_entity.id
_entity.type
_entity.pdbx_description
1 polymer ?
#
loop_
_entity_poly.entity_id
_entity_poly.type
_entity_poly.pdbx_seq_one_letter_code
_entity_poly.pdbx_strand_id
1 'polypeptide(L)'
;MANVGKIKQIIGAVIDVQFNGTLPDIYNALELKKENGETLVLEVQQHLGEDSVRTIAMDGTEGLVRGTEVVDTGKAIAMPVGEAIKGRLFNVTGDPIDGLPVVSKEGGRPIHAKPPMFENLSTATEVLFTGIKVIDLIEPYAKGGKIGLFGGAGVGKTVLIQE
;
A
#
# COMPACT_ATOMS: atom_id res chain seq x y z
N MET A 1 -24.63 -7.82 -4.71
CA MET A 1 -24.08 -8.20 -6.03
C MET A 1 -22.71 -7.58 -6.14
N ALA A 2 -21.72 -8.29 -6.69
CA ALA A 2 -20.39 -7.71 -6.90
C ALA A 2 -20.49 -6.55 -7.90
N ASN A 3 -19.87 -5.41 -7.60
CA ASN A 3 -19.83 -4.27 -8.49
C ASN A 3 -18.73 -4.51 -9.54
N VAL A 4 -19.12 -4.78 -10.79
CA VAL A 4 -18.20 -5.19 -11.85
C VAL A 4 -18.11 -4.11 -12.91
N GLY A 5 -16.88 -3.71 -13.22
CA GLY A 5 -16.52 -2.80 -14.30
C GLY A 5 -15.78 -3.53 -15.42
N LYS A 6 -15.46 -2.80 -16.49
CA LYS A 6 -14.68 -3.28 -17.62
C LYS A 6 -13.57 -2.30 -17.97
N ILE A 7 -12.41 -2.82 -18.36
CA ILE A 7 -11.30 -1.98 -18.80
C ILE A 7 -11.71 -1.20 -20.06
N LYS A 8 -11.68 0.13 -19.99
CA LYS A 8 -11.92 1.04 -21.13
C LYS A 8 -10.62 1.38 -21.85
N GLN A 9 -9.55 1.66 -21.10
CA GLN A 9 -8.27 2.09 -21.64
C GLN A 9 -7.10 1.68 -20.73
N ILE A 10 -5.94 1.44 -21.33
CA ILE A 10 -4.70 1.06 -20.64
C ILE A 10 -3.59 1.97 -21.19
N ILE A 11 -2.89 2.68 -20.31
CA ILE A 11 -1.74 3.56 -20.61
C ILE A 11 -0.63 3.26 -19.60
N GLY A 12 0.24 2.30 -19.93
CA GLY A 12 1.26 1.83 -18.98
C GLY A 12 0.62 1.28 -17.70
N ALA A 13 0.98 1.83 -16.55
CA ALA A 13 0.41 1.48 -15.24
C ALA A 13 -0.97 2.12 -14.97
N VAL A 14 -1.41 3.06 -15.79
CA VAL A 14 -2.70 3.74 -15.62
C VAL A 14 -3.77 2.99 -16.40
N ILE A 15 -4.83 2.56 -15.72
CA ILE A 15 -5.94 1.82 -16.31
C ILE A 15 -7.23 2.56 -16.01
N ASP A 16 -7.98 2.90 -17.05
CA ASP A 16 -9.31 3.49 -16.91
C ASP A 16 -10.35 2.37 -17.00
N VAL A 17 -11.21 2.26 -15.99
CA VAL A 17 -12.23 1.22 -15.83
C VAL A 17 -13.61 1.87 -15.86
N GLN A 18 -14.51 1.36 -16.70
CA GLN A 18 -15.89 1.80 -16.78
C GLN A 18 -16.80 0.87 -15.97
N PHE A 19 -17.65 1.45 -15.14
CA PHE A 19 -18.69 0.75 -14.39
C PHE A 19 -20.06 1.08 -14.96
N ASN A 20 -21.00 0.15 -14.94
CA ASN A 20 -22.38 0.39 -15.41
C ASN A 20 -23.34 0.76 -14.25
N GLY A 21 -22.83 0.79 -13.02
CA GLY A 21 -23.61 1.00 -11.81
C GLY A 21 -22.94 2.02 -10.90
N THR A 22 -22.74 1.65 -9.64
CA THR A 22 -22.09 2.53 -8.66
C THR A 22 -20.60 2.65 -8.97
N LEU A 23 -20.08 3.89 -8.96
CA LEU A 23 -18.64 4.10 -9.06
C LEU A 23 -17.97 3.73 -7.73
N PRO A 24 -16.88 2.95 -7.75
CA PRO A 24 -16.08 2.70 -6.56
C PRO A 24 -15.52 4.00 -5.97
N ASP A 25 -15.37 4.05 -4.65
CA ASP A 25 -14.77 5.20 -3.99
C ASP A 25 -13.29 5.37 -4.38
N ILE A 26 -12.80 6.61 -4.28
CA ILE A 26 -11.35 6.87 -4.40
C ILE A 26 -10.62 6.07 -3.31
N TYR A 27 -9.51 5.47 -3.69
CA TYR A 27 -8.69 4.52 -2.91
C TYR A 27 -9.25 3.12 -2.74
N ASN A 28 -10.42 2.79 -3.30
CA ASN A 28 -10.84 1.39 -3.35
C ASN A 28 -9.89 0.55 -4.22
N ALA A 29 -9.66 -0.67 -3.76
CA ALA A 29 -8.98 -1.70 -4.52
C ALA A 29 -9.97 -2.38 -5.47
N LEU A 30 -9.55 -2.55 -6.71
CA LEU A 30 -10.21 -3.37 -7.69
C LEU A 30 -9.34 -4.58 -8.02
N GLU A 31 -9.97 -5.71 -8.30
CA GLU A 31 -9.28 -6.95 -8.64
C GLU A 31 -9.71 -7.45 -10.01
N LEU A 32 -8.74 -7.91 -10.78
CA LEU A 32 -9.01 -8.65 -12.02
C LEU A 32 -8.14 -9.90 -12.09
N LYS A 33 -8.65 -10.93 -12.76
CA LYS A 33 -7.90 -12.16 -13.00
C LYS A 33 -7.23 -12.08 -14.36
N LYS A 34 -5.90 -12.23 -14.37
CA LYS A 34 -5.10 -12.42 -15.59
C LYS A 34 -5.33 -13.83 -16.15
N GLU A 35 -5.01 -14.04 -17.44
CA GLU A 35 -5.16 -15.34 -18.11
C GLU A 35 -4.30 -16.44 -17.45
N ASN A 36 -3.17 -16.07 -16.85
CA ASN A 36 -2.29 -16.98 -16.12
C ASN A 36 -2.85 -17.38 -14.73
N GLY A 37 -4.01 -16.86 -14.33
CA GLY A 37 -4.64 -17.13 -13.04
C GLY A 37 -4.19 -16.20 -11.89
N GLU A 38 -3.23 -15.31 -12.13
CA GLU A 38 -2.81 -14.31 -11.15
C GLU A 38 -3.87 -13.22 -10.98
N THR A 39 -3.97 -12.68 -9.76
CA THR A 39 -4.86 -11.55 -9.48
C THR A 39 -4.04 -10.27 -9.54
N LEU A 40 -4.46 -9.34 -10.39
CA LEU A 40 -3.90 -8.00 -10.44
C LEU A 40 -4.80 -7.06 -9.65
N VAL A 41 -4.19 -6.30 -8.74
CA VAL A 41 -4.86 -5.27 -7.96
C VAL A 41 -4.65 -3.91 -8.62
N LEU A 42 -5.73 -3.16 -8.77
CA LEU A 42 -5.75 -1.77 -9.20
C LEU A 42 -6.25 -0.90 -8.05
N GLU A 43 -5.69 0.30 -7.86
CA GLU A 43 -6.21 1.27 -6.90
C GLU A 43 -6.87 2.44 -7.62
N VAL A 44 -8.12 2.76 -7.27
CA VAL A 44 -8.82 3.93 -7.80
C VAL A 44 -8.17 5.21 -7.31
N GLN A 45 -7.75 6.07 -8.24
CA GLN A 45 -7.13 7.36 -7.92
C GLN A 45 -8.04 8.55 -8.18
N GLN A 46 -8.93 8.43 -9.18
CA GLN A 46 -9.73 9.56 -9.64
C GLN A 46 -11.01 9.08 -10.33
N HIS A 47 -12.08 9.84 -10.19
CA HIS A 47 -13.28 9.72 -11.02
C HIS A 47 -13.14 10.61 -12.26
N LEU A 48 -13.30 10.02 -13.45
CA LEU A 48 -13.15 10.73 -14.72
C LEU A 48 -14.47 11.34 -15.23
N GLY A 49 -15.61 10.97 -14.62
CA GLY A 49 -16.94 11.21 -15.17
C GLY A 49 -17.37 10.07 -16.11
N GLU A 50 -18.61 10.14 -16.61
CA GLU A 50 -19.17 9.14 -17.55
C GLU A 50 -18.99 7.68 -17.09
N ASP A 51 -19.31 7.46 -15.82
CA ASP A 51 -19.23 6.15 -15.16
C ASP A 51 -17.85 5.49 -15.25
N SER A 52 -16.78 6.29 -15.35
CA SER A 52 -15.41 5.81 -15.49
C SER A 52 -14.53 6.28 -14.33
N VAL A 53 -13.65 5.39 -13.87
CA VAL A 53 -12.62 5.68 -12.87
C VAL A 53 -11.23 5.45 -13.46
N ARG A 54 -10.28 6.28 -13.04
CA ARG A 54 -8.86 6.09 -13.30
C ARG A 54 -8.21 5.35 -12.16
N THR A 55 -7.48 4.30 -12.49
CA THR A 55 -6.79 3.45 -11.53
C THR A 55 -5.30 3.35 -11.84
N ILE A 56 -4.52 2.99 -10.83
CA ILE A 56 -3.11 2.62 -10.97
C ILE A 56 -2.98 1.13 -10.67
N ALA A 57 -2.31 0.40 -11.55
CA ALA A 57 -1.97 -1.01 -11.35
C ALA A 57 -0.84 -1.18 -10.35
N MET A 58 -0.98 -2.13 -9.43
CA MET A 58 0.02 -2.46 -8.42
C MET A 58 1.12 -3.41 -8.93
N ASP A 59 0.96 -3.94 -10.14
CA ASP A 59 1.89 -4.86 -10.81
C ASP A 59 1.81 -4.66 -12.34
N GLY A 60 2.62 -5.42 -13.09
CA GLY A 60 2.70 -5.37 -14.55
C GLY A 60 1.34 -5.50 -15.25
N THR A 61 1.13 -4.67 -16.27
CA THR A 61 -0.12 -4.56 -17.05
C THR A 61 -0.05 -5.26 -18.41
N GLU A 62 1.02 -6.02 -18.66
CA GLU A 62 1.21 -6.80 -19.88
C GLU A 62 0.11 -7.86 -20.04
N GLY A 63 -0.36 -8.04 -21.28
CA GLY A 63 -1.40 -9.02 -21.60
C GLY A 63 -2.82 -8.61 -21.21
N LEU A 64 -3.02 -7.42 -20.62
CA LEU A 64 -4.37 -6.92 -20.35
C LEU A 64 -5.06 -6.46 -21.64
N VAL A 65 -6.35 -6.76 -21.74
CA VAL A 65 -7.18 -6.45 -22.91
C VAL A 65 -8.33 -5.53 -22.47
N ARG A 66 -8.76 -4.66 -23.38
CA ARG A 66 -9.97 -3.84 -23.15
C ARG A 66 -11.19 -4.76 -23.05
N GLY A 67 -12.12 -4.39 -22.18
CA GLY A 67 -13.30 -5.19 -21.90
C GLY A 67 -13.11 -6.27 -20.84
N THR A 68 -11.87 -6.54 -20.38
CA THR A 68 -11.61 -7.43 -19.24
C THR A 68 -12.40 -6.97 -18.02
N GLU A 69 -13.05 -7.91 -17.35
CA GLU A 69 -13.84 -7.66 -16.16
C GLU A 69 -12.95 -7.32 -14.97
N VAL A 70 -13.38 -6.31 -14.21
CA VAL A 70 -12.70 -5.80 -13.03
C VAL A 70 -13.73 -5.74 -11.91
N VAL A 71 -13.41 -6.32 -10.76
CA VAL A 71 -14.32 -6.42 -9.61
C VAL A 71 -13.91 -5.41 -8.56
N ASP A 72 -14.83 -4.56 -8.13
CA ASP A 72 -14.64 -3.68 -6.99
C ASP A 72 -14.73 -4.47 -5.67
N THR A 73 -13.68 -4.35 -4.85
CA THR A 73 -13.63 -5.02 -3.54
C THR A 73 -14.42 -4.27 -2.46
N GLY A 74 -14.83 -3.02 -2.74
CA GLY A 74 -15.55 -2.14 -1.83
C GLY A 74 -14.71 -1.59 -0.69
N LYS A 75 -13.40 -1.82 -0.69
CA LYS A 75 -12.46 -1.41 0.36
C LYS A 75 -11.11 -1.04 -0.24
N ALA A 76 -10.33 -0.24 0.47
CA ALA A 76 -8.95 0.03 0.11
C ALA A 76 -8.07 -1.21 0.25
N ILE A 77 -6.90 -1.17 -0.39
CA ILE A 77 -5.83 -2.17 -0.17
C ILE A 77 -5.54 -2.24 1.33
N ALA A 78 -5.50 -3.46 1.86
CA ALA A 78 -5.32 -3.70 3.29
C ALA A 78 -4.12 -4.61 3.54
N MET A 79 -3.28 -4.19 4.48
CA MET A 79 -2.13 -4.96 4.94
C MET A 79 -2.53 -5.92 6.08
N PRO A 80 -1.94 -7.13 6.14
CA PRO A 80 -2.08 -7.98 7.30
C PRO A 80 -1.50 -7.28 8.55
N VAL A 81 -2.06 -7.59 9.72
CA VAL A 81 -1.65 -7.02 11.01
C VAL A 81 -1.51 -8.10 12.08
N GLY A 82 -0.92 -7.75 13.21
CA GLY A 82 -0.74 -8.64 14.35
C GLY A 82 0.63 -9.34 14.35
N GLU A 83 0.78 -10.34 15.19
CA GLU A 83 2.09 -10.98 15.44
C GLU A 83 2.58 -11.83 14.25
N ALA A 84 1.67 -12.35 13.44
CA ALA A 84 1.98 -13.23 12.31
C ALA A 84 2.76 -12.55 11.17
N ILE A 85 2.84 -11.21 11.16
CA ILE A 85 3.60 -10.44 10.15
C ILE A 85 5.08 -10.31 10.50
N LYS A 86 5.48 -10.61 11.74
CA LYS A 86 6.87 -10.41 12.19
C LYS A 86 7.81 -11.36 11.46
N GLY A 87 8.88 -10.81 10.88
CA GLY A 87 9.86 -11.58 10.11
C GLY A 87 9.37 -12.04 8.73
N ARG A 88 8.21 -11.56 8.28
CA ARG A 88 7.64 -11.86 6.96
C ARG A 88 7.99 -10.78 5.95
N LEU A 89 7.96 -11.13 4.67
CA LEU A 89 8.12 -10.18 3.56
C LEU A 89 6.82 -10.10 2.76
N PHE A 90 6.27 -8.90 2.63
CA PHE A 90 5.04 -8.63 1.89
C PHE A 90 5.28 -7.64 0.75
N ASN A 91 4.52 -7.77 -0.33
CA ASN A 91 4.44 -6.76 -1.38
C ASN A 91 3.46 -5.62 -0.99
N VAL A 92 3.25 -4.67 -1.90
CA VAL A 92 2.39 -3.50 -1.69
C VAL A 92 0.90 -3.84 -1.50
N THR A 93 0.44 -4.98 -2.02
CA THR A 93 -0.94 -5.46 -1.86
C THR A 93 -1.13 -6.27 -0.57
N GLY A 94 -0.07 -6.47 0.20
CA GLY A 94 -0.06 -7.25 1.44
C GLY A 94 0.05 -8.75 1.23
N ASP A 95 0.38 -9.22 0.03
CA ASP A 95 0.62 -10.63 -0.26
C ASP A 95 2.05 -11.04 0.13
N PRO A 96 2.24 -12.20 0.77
CA PRO A 96 3.56 -12.66 1.17
C PRO A 96 4.38 -13.09 -0.04
N ILE A 97 5.63 -12.66 -0.10
CA ILE A 97 6.60 -12.98 -1.18
C ILE A 97 7.83 -13.73 -0.66
N ASP A 98 7.76 -14.25 0.57
CA ASP A 98 8.82 -14.99 1.25
C ASP A 98 8.76 -16.52 1.06
N GLY A 99 7.77 -17.03 0.31
CA GLY A 99 7.58 -18.47 0.08
C GLY A 99 7.06 -19.24 1.30
N LEU A 100 6.69 -18.55 2.39
CA LEU A 100 6.09 -19.14 3.58
C LEU A 100 4.55 -19.19 3.46
N PRO A 101 3.84 -19.90 4.36
CA PRO A 101 2.39 -19.97 4.32
C PRO A 101 1.71 -18.59 4.32
N VAL A 102 0.57 -18.50 3.62
CA VAL A 102 -0.19 -17.26 3.48
C VAL A 102 -0.64 -16.74 4.84
N VAL A 103 -0.41 -15.46 5.09
CA VAL A 103 -0.95 -14.76 6.27
C VAL A 103 -2.34 -14.23 5.93
N SER A 104 -3.32 -14.48 6.80
CA SER A 104 -4.66 -13.95 6.61
C SER A 104 -4.65 -12.43 6.61
N LYS A 105 -5.39 -11.84 5.67
CA LYS A 105 -5.68 -10.40 5.62
C LYS A 105 -6.98 -10.02 6.34
N GLU A 106 -7.63 -10.97 7.00
CA GLU A 106 -8.84 -10.70 7.81
C GLU A 106 -8.52 -9.73 8.95
N GLY A 107 -9.33 -8.70 9.11
CA GLY A 107 -9.04 -7.61 10.05
C GLY A 107 -7.81 -6.77 9.68
N GLY A 108 -7.32 -6.88 8.45
CA GLY A 108 -6.19 -6.10 7.93
C GLY A 108 -6.44 -4.60 7.98
N ARG A 109 -5.35 -3.82 8.06
CA ARG A 109 -5.40 -2.36 8.15
C ARG A 109 -5.30 -1.73 6.75
N PRO A 110 -6.22 -0.84 6.36
CA PRO A 110 -6.12 -0.09 5.12
C PRO A 110 -4.81 0.71 5.04
N ILE A 111 -4.18 0.74 3.86
CA ILE A 111 -2.96 1.53 3.63
C ILE A 111 -3.24 3.04 3.67
N HIS A 112 -4.47 3.44 3.31
CA HIS A 112 -4.95 4.82 3.42
C HIS A 112 -5.63 5.01 4.77
N ALA A 113 -4.91 5.65 5.71
CA ALA A 113 -5.42 5.99 7.02
C ALA A 113 -5.33 7.50 7.26
N LYS A 114 -6.35 8.06 7.92
CA LYS A 114 -6.29 9.45 8.39
C LYS A 114 -5.16 9.59 9.40
N PRO A 115 -4.44 10.73 9.38
CA PRO A 115 -3.47 11.02 10.43
C PRO A 115 -4.17 11.12 11.80
N PRO A 116 -3.42 10.97 12.91
CA PRO A 116 -3.96 11.21 14.24
C PRO A 116 -4.57 12.60 14.37
N MET A 117 -5.70 12.70 15.08
CA MET A 117 -6.33 13.98 15.41
C MET A 117 -5.42 14.81 16.32
N PHE A 118 -5.56 16.14 16.25
CA PHE A 118 -4.75 17.07 17.04
C PHE A 118 -4.79 16.78 18.55
N GLU A 119 -5.97 16.44 19.08
CA GLU A 119 -6.18 16.10 20.50
C GLU A 119 -5.44 14.82 20.95
N ASN A 120 -5.10 13.93 20.00
CA ASN A 120 -4.35 12.71 20.26
C ASN A 120 -2.84 12.91 20.11
N LEU A 121 -2.38 14.12 19.79
CA LEU A 121 -0.95 14.41 19.69
C LEU A 121 -0.37 14.62 21.09
N SER A 122 0.73 13.93 21.38
CA SER A 122 1.51 14.19 22.59
C SER A 122 2.40 15.41 22.36
N THR A 123 2.42 16.34 23.32
CA THR A 123 3.36 17.47 23.35
C THR A 123 4.67 17.13 24.07
N ALA A 124 4.76 15.96 24.69
CA ALA A 124 5.94 15.54 25.44
C ALA A 124 7.01 14.99 24.50
N THR A 125 8.19 15.62 24.52
CA THR A 125 9.37 15.13 23.82
C THR A 125 10.13 14.17 24.73
N GLU A 126 9.89 12.87 24.57
CA GLU A 126 10.70 11.82 25.20
C GLU A 126 11.90 11.49 24.30
N VAL A 127 13.07 11.27 24.90
CA VAL A 127 14.24 10.78 24.16
C VAL A 127 14.11 9.28 23.92
N LEU A 128 14.34 8.85 22.68
CA LEU A 128 14.52 7.47 22.28
C LEU A 128 16.01 7.13 22.32
N PHE A 129 16.46 6.45 23.37
CA PHE A 129 17.85 6.01 23.47
C PHE A 129 18.14 4.87 22.49
N THR A 130 19.15 5.08 21.65
CA THR A 130 19.55 4.13 20.60
C THR A 130 20.67 3.19 21.05
N GLY A 131 21.44 3.58 22.08
CA GLY A 131 22.68 2.89 22.46
C GLY A 131 23.88 3.29 21.61
N ILE A 132 23.69 4.11 20.58
CA ILE A 132 24.75 4.60 19.70
C ILE A 132 25.24 5.94 20.24
N LYS A 133 26.45 5.95 20.80
CA LYS A 133 27.02 7.13 21.48
C LYS A 133 26.93 8.43 20.70
N VAL A 134 27.22 8.41 19.39
CA VAL A 134 27.19 9.63 18.57
C VAL A 134 25.76 10.15 18.39
N ILE A 135 24.77 9.27 18.25
CA ILE A 135 23.35 9.64 18.14
C ILE A 135 22.86 10.15 19.49
N ASP A 136 23.02 9.36 20.55
CA ASP A 136 22.48 9.69 21.87
C ASP A 136 23.10 10.95 22.48
N LEU A 137 24.34 11.31 22.11
CA LEU A 137 25.03 12.49 22.61
C LEU A 137 24.84 13.74 21.74
N ILE A 138 24.93 13.61 20.41
CA ILE A 138 25.00 14.76 19.50
C ILE A 138 23.64 15.06 18.84
N GLU A 139 22.89 14.02 18.45
CA GLU A 139 21.60 14.16 17.77
C GLU A 139 20.58 13.14 18.35
N PRO A 140 20.15 13.33 19.61
CA PRO A 140 19.28 12.37 20.28
C PRO A 140 17.91 12.29 19.58
N TYR A 141 17.43 11.08 19.35
CA TYR A 141 16.16 10.85 18.68
C TYR A 141 14.98 11.16 19.61
N ALA A 142 13.97 11.86 19.09
CA ALA A 142 12.71 12.05 19.80
C ALA A 142 11.77 10.88 19.51
N LYS A 143 11.19 10.28 20.55
CA LYS A 143 10.20 9.20 20.43
C LYS A 143 8.94 9.72 19.73
N GLY A 144 8.49 9.01 18.69
CA GLY A 144 7.41 9.48 17.82
C GLY A 144 7.81 10.57 16.83
N GLY A 145 9.08 11.01 16.83
CA GLY A 145 9.64 11.91 15.85
C GLY A 145 9.94 11.23 14.51
N LYS A 146 10.26 12.04 13.50
CA LYS A 146 10.73 11.59 12.18
C LYS A 146 12.21 11.88 12.07
N ILE A 147 13.00 10.88 11.68
CA ILE A 147 14.46 10.96 11.58
C ILE A 147 14.85 10.78 10.11
N GLY A 148 15.75 11.63 9.62
CA GLY A 148 16.30 11.53 8.27
C GLY A 148 17.73 11.00 8.28
N LEU A 149 17.98 9.87 7.62
CA LEU A 149 19.33 9.31 7.45
C LEU A 149 19.89 9.70 6.08
N PHE A 150 20.68 10.78 6.05
CA PHE A 150 21.30 11.28 4.83
C PHE A 150 22.70 10.71 4.62
N GLY A 151 22.95 10.12 3.45
CA GLY A 151 24.28 9.59 3.13
C GLY A 151 24.36 8.94 1.75
N GLY A 152 25.58 8.85 1.20
CA GLY A 152 25.86 8.24 -0.09
C GLY A 152 25.79 6.70 -0.08
N ALA A 153 26.23 6.06 -1.18
CA ALA A 153 26.40 4.62 -1.22
C ALA A 153 27.59 4.19 -0.32
N GLY A 154 27.48 3.04 0.35
CA GLY A 154 28.57 2.47 1.14
C GLY A 154 28.87 3.14 2.49
N VAL A 155 28.14 4.19 2.88
CA VAL A 155 28.37 4.92 4.14
C VAL A 155 27.76 4.26 5.39
N GLY A 156 27.28 3.02 5.28
CA GLY A 156 26.79 2.27 6.44
C GLY A 156 25.31 2.48 6.84
N LYS A 157 24.47 3.14 6.01
CA LYS A 157 23.04 3.35 6.32
C LYS A 157 22.29 2.06 6.67
N THR A 158 22.51 1.00 5.90
CA THR A 158 21.85 -0.31 6.13
C THR A 158 22.30 -0.95 7.43
N VAL A 159 23.59 -0.84 7.78
CA VAL A 159 24.14 -1.38 9.03
C VAL A 159 23.51 -0.67 10.22
N LEU A 160 23.39 0.67 10.15
CA LEU A 160 22.79 1.47 11.20
C LEU A 160 21.29 1.20 11.41
N ILE A 161 20.56 0.78 10.37
CA ILE A 161 19.14 0.41 10.47
C ILE A 161 18.96 -0.99 11.11
N GLN A 162 19.95 -1.87 10.98
CA GLN A 162 19.91 -3.23 11.50
C GLN A 162 20.33 -3.33 12.98
N GLU A 163 21.12 -2.36 13.45
CA GLU A 163 21.54 -2.23 14.86
C GLU A 163 20.38 -1.75 15.75
#